data_AF-G8NSM1-F1
#
_entry.id   AF-G8NSM1-F1
#
_cell.length_a   1.000
_cell.length_b   1.000
_cell.length_c   1.000
_cell.angle_alpha   90.00
_cell.angle_beta   90.00
_cell.angle_gamma   90.00
#
_symmetry.space_group_name_H-M   'P 1'
#
loop_
_entity.id
_entity.type
_entity.pdbx_description
1 polymer ?
#
loop_
_entity_poly.entity_id
_entity_poly.type
_entity_poly.pdbx_seq_one_letter_code
_entity_poly.pdbx_strand_id
1 'polypeptide(L)'
;MHAFDMRALHAALDDERRARGLSWEELTAEINVPFKGTTSIPISLSTIRGMSKKRSVTSAVVLQVLRWLDRSPESFLSERLGQSNPEERLPDAGASRILRFDTQAMYAALDEERHRRNLTWKQLVAELPGFTQSMVANLAEGPLIGFPRVMILTQWLKRPAATFVRVRGR
;
A
#
# COMPACT_ATOMS: atom_id res chain seq x y z
N MET A 1 8.84 8.96 12.13
CA MET A 1 7.97 8.26 11.16
C MET A 1 7.07 7.35 11.96
N HIS A 2 5.77 7.38 11.68
CA HIS A 2 4.78 6.58 12.37
C HIS A 2 4.74 5.19 11.76
N ALA A 3 4.56 4.17 12.61
CA ALA A 3 4.43 2.79 12.16
C ALA A 3 3.05 2.58 11.52
N PHE A 4 3.01 1.80 10.44
CA PHE A 4 1.75 1.33 9.86
C PHE A 4 1.25 0.10 10.62
N ASP A 5 0.02 0.18 11.13
CA ASP A 5 -0.56 -0.89 11.92
C ASP A 5 -1.37 -1.87 11.04
N MET A 6 -0.70 -2.95 10.63
CA MET A 6 -1.33 -4.04 9.88
C MET A 6 -2.42 -4.76 10.68
N ARG A 7 -2.38 -4.73 12.02
CA ARG A 7 -3.41 -5.35 12.86
C ARG A 7 -4.65 -4.46 12.89
N ALA A 8 -4.49 -3.14 13.02
CA ALA A 8 -5.59 -2.20 12.92
C ALA A 8 -6.28 -2.25 11.55
N LEU A 9 -5.52 -2.38 10.45
CA LEU A 9 -6.10 -2.60 9.11
C LEU A 9 -6.94 -3.88 9.05
N HIS A 10 -6.40 -4.99 9.57
CA HIS A 10 -7.13 -6.25 9.57
C HIS A 10 -8.35 -6.22 10.49
N ALA A 11 -8.29 -5.51 11.63
CA ALA A 11 -9.42 -5.32 12.52
C ALA A 11 -10.54 -4.53 11.82
N ALA A 12 -10.21 -3.39 11.19
CA ALA A 12 -11.17 -2.61 10.42
C ALA A 12 -11.79 -3.43 9.27
N LEU A 13 -11.01 -4.31 8.62
CA LEU A 13 -11.53 -5.25 7.63
C LEU A 13 -12.51 -6.25 8.23
N ASP A 14 -12.22 -6.81 9.40
CA ASP A 14 -13.12 -7.76 10.08
C ASP A 14 -14.40 -7.07 10.57
N ASP A 15 -14.30 -5.85 11.10
CA ASP A 15 -15.44 -5.07 11.56
C ASP A 15 -16.40 -4.75 10.42
N GLU A 16 -15.88 -4.23 9.30
CA GLU A 16 -16.67 -3.93 8.11
C GLU A 16 -17.29 -5.20 7.49
N ARG A 17 -16.52 -6.30 7.44
CA ARG A 17 -17.02 -7.61 6.99
C ARG A 17 -18.23 -8.05 7.83
N ARG A 18 -18.13 -7.95 9.16
CA ARG A 18 -19.23 -8.31 10.08
C ARG A 18 -20.42 -7.37 9.94
N ALA A 19 -20.18 -6.07 9.81
CA ALA A 19 -21.24 -5.08 9.63
C ALA A 19 -22.06 -5.33 8.36
N ARG A 20 -21.41 -5.80 7.29
CA ARG A 20 -22.06 -6.20 6.03
C ARG A 20 -22.61 -7.63 6.04
N GLY A 21 -22.46 -8.38 7.14
CA GLY A 21 -22.94 -9.77 7.25
C GLY A 21 -22.21 -10.77 6.36
N LEU A 22 -20.99 -10.46 5.90
CA LEU A 22 -20.27 -11.28 4.93
C LEU A 22 -19.46 -12.39 5.61
N SER A 23 -19.41 -13.57 4.98
CA SER A 23 -18.36 -14.56 5.23
C SER A 23 -16.99 -14.07 4.75
N TRP A 24 -15.91 -14.77 5.14
CA TRP A 24 -14.58 -14.43 4.64
C TRP A 24 -14.43 -14.74 3.14
N GLU A 25 -15.12 -15.76 2.67
CA GLU A 25 -15.18 -16.18 1.27
C GLU A 25 -15.87 -15.09 0.42
N GLU A 26 -17.02 -14.57 0.87
CA GLU A 26 -17.74 -13.49 0.17
C GLU A 26 -16.95 -12.19 0.15
N LEU A 27 -16.37 -11.78 1.29
CA LEU A 27 -15.46 -10.64 1.33
C LEU A 27 -14.30 -10.79 0.33
N THR A 28 -13.68 -11.96 0.30
CA THR A 28 -12.56 -12.23 -0.62
C THR A 28 -13.02 -12.18 -2.07
N ALA A 29 -14.23 -12.66 -2.37
CA ALA A 29 -14.81 -12.57 -3.71
C ALA A 29 -15.07 -11.11 -4.11
N GLU A 30 -15.58 -10.27 -3.20
CA GLU A 30 -15.79 -8.83 -3.43
C GLU A 30 -14.48 -8.08 -3.70
N ILE A 31 -13.46 -8.28 -2.86
CA ILE A 31 -12.12 -7.69 -3.05
C ILE A 31 -11.51 -8.11 -4.40
N ASN A 32 -11.83 -9.32 -4.85
CA ASN A 32 -11.31 -9.88 -6.10
C ASN A 32 -12.12 -9.51 -7.36
N VAL A 33 -13.26 -8.82 -7.25
CA VAL A 33 -14.05 -8.38 -8.42
C VAL A 33 -13.18 -7.67 -9.47
N PRO A 34 -12.27 -6.74 -9.11
CA PRO A 34 -11.44 -6.04 -10.10
C PRO A 34 -10.37 -6.90 -10.79
N PHE A 35 -10.14 -8.13 -10.32
CA PHE A 35 -9.21 -9.06 -10.96
C PHE A 35 -9.88 -9.84 -12.10
N LYS A 36 -11.22 -9.87 -12.17
CA LYS A 36 -11.97 -10.58 -13.21
C LYS A 36 -11.58 -10.06 -14.59
N GLY A 37 -11.07 -10.96 -15.44
CA GLY A 37 -10.67 -10.62 -16.80
C GLY A 37 -9.34 -9.86 -16.90
N THR A 38 -8.52 -9.85 -15.85
CA THR A 38 -7.13 -9.38 -15.87
C THR A 38 -6.17 -10.57 -15.86
N THR A 39 -4.90 -10.37 -16.23
CA THR A 39 -3.84 -11.39 -16.10
C THR A 39 -3.27 -11.48 -14.68
N SER A 40 -3.72 -10.62 -13.75
CA SER A 40 -3.24 -10.60 -12.37
C SER A 40 -3.86 -11.72 -11.55
N ILE A 41 -3.03 -12.38 -10.75
CA ILE A 41 -3.47 -13.44 -9.84
C ILE A 41 -4.37 -12.83 -8.74
N PRO A 42 -5.60 -13.36 -8.55
CA PRO A 42 -6.48 -12.95 -7.45
C PRO A 42 -5.86 -13.20 -6.07
N ILE A 43 -6.33 -12.46 -5.07
CA ILE A 43 -5.85 -12.57 -3.70
C ILE A 43 -6.47 -13.80 -3.04
N SER A 44 -5.65 -14.66 -2.46
CA SER A 44 -6.15 -15.84 -1.73
C SER A 44 -6.82 -15.47 -0.41
N LEU A 45 -7.86 -16.23 -0.04
CA LEU A 45 -8.53 -16.16 1.27
C LEU A 45 -7.53 -16.25 2.44
N SER A 46 -6.57 -17.18 2.34
CA SER A 46 -5.51 -17.36 3.34
C SER A 46 -4.62 -16.13 3.49
N THR A 47 -4.42 -15.37 2.41
CA THR A 47 -3.66 -14.13 2.45
C THR A 47 -4.44 -13.04 3.18
N ILE A 48 -5.74 -12.87 2.88
CA ILE A 48 -6.61 -11.91 3.58
C ILE A 48 -6.64 -12.20 5.08
N ARG A 49 -6.95 -13.44 5.48
CA ARG A 49 -7.05 -13.84 6.90
C ARG A 49 -5.70 -13.81 7.65
N GLY A 50 -4.61 -14.01 6.93
CA GLY A 50 -3.27 -14.13 7.52
C GLY A 50 -2.45 -12.85 7.53
N MET A 51 -2.91 -11.77 6.88
CA MET A 51 -2.05 -10.61 6.60
C MET A 51 -1.56 -9.89 7.86
N SER A 52 -2.32 -9.90 8.95
CA SER A 52 -1.93 -9.29 10.24
C SER A 52 -0.78 -9.99 10.97
N LYS A 53 -0.51 -11.25 10.60
CA LYS A 53 0.56 -12.08 11.19
C LYS A 53 1.86 -12.03 10.38
N LYS A 54 1.81 -11.50 9.15
CA LYS A 54 2.96 -11.45 8.25
C LYS A 54 3.83 -10.22 8.56
N ARG A 55 5.15 -10.40 8.54
CA ARG A 55 6.11 -9.29 8.67
C ARG A 55 6.01 -8.28 7.53
N SER A 56 5.61 -8.74 6.35
CA SER A 56 5.42 -7.92 5.17
C SER A 56 4.29 -8.49 4.32
N VAL A 57 3.47 -7.61 3.77
CA VAL A 57 2.36 -7.96 2.86
C VAL A 57 2.52 -7.15 1.60
N THR A 58 2.40 -7.80 0.44
CA THR A 58 2.53 -7.13 -0.86
C THR A 58 1.53 -5.98 -0.95
N SER A 59 1.98 -4.82 -1.42
CA SER A 59 1.10 -3.66 -1.61
C SER A 59 -0.11 -3.94 -2.48
N ALA A 60 0.02 -4.81 -3.48
CA ALA A 60 -1.06 -5.34 -4.29
C ALA A 60 -2.26 -5.85 -3.49
N VAL A 61 -2.02 -6.49 -2.34
CA VAL A 61 -3.06 -7.00 -1.46
C VAL A 61 -3.65 -5.86 -0.64
N VAL A 62 -2.77 -5.09 0.02
CA VAL A 62 -3.18 -4.04 0.95
C VAL A 62 -3.95 -2.92 0.25
N LEU A 63 -3.55 -2.52 -0.96
CA LEU A 63 -4.27 -1.50 -1.73
C LEU A 63 -5.70 -1.94 -2.10
N GLN A 64 -5.92 -3.22 -2.37
CA GLN A 64 -7.25 -3.72 -2.72
C GLN A 64 -8.15 -3.84 -1.49
N VAL A 65 -7.57 -4.19 -0.33
CA VAL A 65 -8.27 -4.13 0.97
C VAL A 65 -8.66 -2.68 1.31
N LEU A 66 -7.70 -1.75 1.23
CA LEU A 66 -7.92 -0.34 1.51
C LEU A 66 -8.96 0.28 0.58
N ARG A 67 -8.93 -0.09 -0.70
CA ARG A 67 -9.94 0.29 -1.68
C ARG A 67 -11.33 -0.21 -1.28
N TRP A 68 -11.47 -1.47 -0.88
CA TRP A 68 -12.76 -2.04 -0.47
C TRP A 68 -13.31 -1.36 0.80
N LEU A 69 -12.42 -0.93 1.70
CA LEU A 69 -12.74 -0.15 2.89
C LEU A 69 -13.02 1.35 2.61
N ASP A 70 -12.76 1.85 1.40
CA ASP A 70 -12.72 3.30 1.07
C ASP A 70 -11.85 4.11 2.06
N ARG A 71 -10.65 3.59 2.36
CA ARG A 71 -9.71 4.21 3.31
C ARG A 71 -8.32 4.42 2.73
N SER A 72 -7.63 5.45 3.20
CA SER A 72 -6.22 5.70 2.87
C SER A 72 -5.28 4.82 3.70
N PRO A 73 -4.08 4.49 3.19
CA PRO A 73 -3.03 3.89 3.99
C PRO A 73 -2.68 4.70 5.26
N GLU A 74 -2.64 6.02 5.15
CA GLU A 74 -2.27 6.95 6.22
C GLU A 74 -3.20 6.86 7.43
N SER A 75 -4.47 6.53 7.22
CA SER A 75 -5.45 6.34 8.29
C SER A 75 -5.16 5.15 9.23
N PHE A 76 -4.11 4.37 8.93
CA PHE A 76 -3.62 3.25 9.73
C PHE A 76 -2.21 3.48 10.30
N LEU A 77 -1.72 4.72 10.29
CA LEU A 77 -0.51 5.10 11.02
C LEU A 77 -0.83 5.26 12.52
N SER A 78 0.04 4.78 13.42
CA SER A 78 -0.25 4.67 14.87
C SER A 78 -0.76 5.95 15.56
N GLU A 79 -0.35 7.13 15.11
CA GLU A 79 -0.79 8.44 15.68
C GLU A 79 -1.96 9.08 14.91
N ARG A 80 -2.40 8.45 13.82
CA ARG A 80 -3.44 8.96 12.91
C ARG A 80 -4.54 7.94 12.67
N LEU A 81 -4.67 6.96 13.55
CA LEU A 81 -5.65 5.89 13.41
C LEU A 81 -7.06 6.47 13.27
N GLY A 82 -7.72 6.16 12.15
CA GLY A 82 -9.08 6.61 11.85
C GLY A 82 -9.20 8.03 11.29
N GLN A 83 -8.10 8.78 11.19
CA GLN A 83 -8.11 10.10 10.57
C GLN A 83 -8.10 9.98 9.04
N SER A 84 -8.91 10.78 8.37
CA SER A 84 -8.98 10.84 6.90
C SER A 84 -8.63 12.24 6.42
N ASN A 85 -7.79 12.32 5.39
CA ASN A 85 -7.52 13.54 4.64
C ASN A 85 -7.92 13.31 3.17
N PRO A 86 -8.72 14.20 2.55
CA PRO A 86 -9.06 14.10 1.14
C PRO A 86 -7.87 13.92 0.19
N GLU A 87 -6.72 14.51 0.50
CA GLU A 87 -5.49 14.39 -0.32
C GLU A 87 -4.86 12.99 -0.26
N GLU A 88 -5.22 12.19 0.74
CA GLU A 88 -4.73 10.82 0.95
C GLU A 88 -5.65 9.77 0.33
N ARG A 89 -6.77 10.19 -0.25
CA ARG A 89 -7.76 9.29 -0.83
C ARG A 89 -7.16 8.52 -2.01
N LEU A 90 -7.33 7.20 -2.00
CA LEU A 90 -6.92 6.35 -3.11
C LEU A 90 -7.73 6.70 -4.38
N PRO A 91 -7.12 6.64 -5.57
CA PRO A 91 -7.82 6.93 -6.81
C PRO A 91 -8.96 5.95 -7.06
N ASP A 92 -10.08 6.45 -7.57
CA ASP A 92 -11.20 5.60 -7.98
C ASP A 92 -10.86 4.86 -9.27
N ALA A 93 -10.57 3.57 -9.12
CA ALA A 93 -10.25 2.68 -10.23
C ALA A 93 -11.51 2.12 -10.92
N GLY A 94 -12.72 2.27 -10.38
CA GLY A 94 -13.93 1.63 -10.92
C GLY A 94 -13.87 0.10 -10.88
N ALA A 95 -14.98 -0.59 -11.15
CA ALA A 95 -15.16 -2.01 -10.79
C ALA A 95 -14.18 -3.02 -11.43
N SER A 96 -13.51 -2.65 -12.53
CA SER A 96 -12.74 -3.58 -13.37
C SER A 96 -11.23 -3.36 -13.40
N ARG A 97 -10.69 -2.47 -12.54
CA ARG A 97 -9.26 -2.12 -12.55
C ARG A 97 -8.63 -2.29 -11.17
N ILE A 98 -7.37 -2.71 -11.13
CA ILE A 98 -6.65 -2.96 -9.87
C ILE A 98 -5.77 -1.77 -9.50
N LEU A 99 -5.62 -1.51 -8.20
CA LEU A 99 -4.65 -0.53 -7.71
C LEU A 99 -3.27 -1.17 -7.58
N ARG A 100 -2.25 -0.41 -8.00
CA ARG A 100 -0.83 -0.76 -7.87
C ARG A 100 -0.04 0.49 -7.51
N PHE A 101 1.02 0.31 -6.72
CA PHE A 101 2.02 1.37 -6.64
C PHE A 101 2.83 1.44 -7.94
N ASP A 102 3.21 2.65 -8.29
CA ASP A 102 4.23 2.97 -9.26
C ASP A 102 5.58 3.08 -8.53
N THR A 103 6.30 1.97 -8.45
CA THR A 103 7.62 1.90 -7.82
C THR A 103 8.66 2.74 -8.54
N GLN A 104 8.52 2.91 -9.86
CA GLN A 104 9.41 3.77 -10.66
C GLN A 104 9.19 5.24 -10.31
N ALA A 105 7.93 5.66 -10.18
CA ALA A 105 7.61 7.01 -9.71
C ALA A 105 8.09 7.26 -8.28
N MET A 106 8.02 6.25 -7.39
CA MET A 106 8.62 6.34 -6.05
C MET A 106 10.14 6.50 -6.11
N TYR A 107 10.82 5.72 -6.95
CA TYR A 107 12.26 5.82 -7.13
C TYR A 107 12.65 7.20 -7.66
N ALA A 108 11.97 7.68 -8.70
CA ALA A 108 12.21 9.01 -9.27
C ALA A 108 12.02 10.12 -8.23
N ALA A 109 10.98 10.05 -7.40
CA ALA A 109 10.75 11.01 -6.32
C ALA A 109 11.84 10.94 -5.23
N LEU A 110 12.32 9.74 -4.89
CA LEU A 110 13.45 9.58 -3.97
C LEU A 110 14.72 10.19 -4.55
N ASP A 111 14.97 10.00 -5.85
CA ASP A 111 16.15 10.52 -6.53
C ASP A 111 16.12 12.06 -6.64
N GLU A 112 14.98 12.62 -6.98
CA GLU A 112 14.75 14.07 -7.01
C GLU A 112 15.01 14.69 -5.63
N GLU A 113 14.39 14.14 -4.58
CA GLU A 113 14.53 14.63 -3.22
C GLU A 113 15.97 14.45 -2.68
N ARG A 114 16.62 13.33 -3.04
CA ARG A 114 18.04 13.07 -2.77
C ARG A 114 18.91 14.16 -3.38
N HIS A 115 18.69 14.50 -4.65
CA HIS A 115 19.42 15.56 -5.35
C HIS A 115 19.14 16.94 -4.72
N ARG A 116 17.88 17.26 -4.45
CA ARG A 116 17.48 18.52 -3.82
C ARG A 116 18.12 18.73 -2.46
N ARG A 117 18.32 17.65 -1.68
CA ARG A 117 18.97 17.66 -0.37
C ARG A 117 20.48 17.41 -0.41
N ASN A 118 21.07 17.30 -1.61
CA ASN A 118 22.48 16.99 -1.84
C ASN A 118 22.97 15.74 -1.08
N LEU A 119 22.15 14.68 -1.08
CA LEU A 119 22.46 13.42 -0.42
C LEU A 119 23.08 12.42 -1.39
N THR A 120 24.01 11.61 -0.87
CA THR A 120 24.39 10.35 -1.51
C THR A 120 23.32 9.28 -1.25
N TRP A 121 23.28 8.22 -2.05
CA TRP A 121 22.40 7.07 -1.79
C TRP A 121 22.64 6.43 -0.41
N LYS A 122 23.89 6.41 0.06
CA LYS A 122 24.24 5.93 1.40
C LYS A 122 23.60 6.77 2.49
N GLN A 123 23.63 8.10 2.37
CA GLN A 123 23.02 9.01 3.33
C GLN A 123 21.50 8.91 3.30
N LEU A 124 20.88 8.85 2.11
CA LEU A 124 19.43 8.64 2.00
C LEU A 124 18.98 7.35 2.70
N VAL A 125 19.68 6.24 2.47
CA VAL A 125 19.31 4.96 3.11
C VAL A 125 19.52 4.99 4.63
N ALA A 126 20.50 5.75 5.13
CA ALA A 126 20.66 5.95 6.58
C ALA A 126 19.44 6.65 7.23
N GLU A 127 18.67 7.41 6.45
CA GLU A 127 17.41 8.03 6.89
C GLU A 127 16.17 7.14 6.70
N LEU A 128 16.30 5.98 6.05
CA LEU A 128 15.20 5.05 5.75
C LEU A 128 15.33 3.75 6.58
N PRO A 129 14.68 3.65 7.74
CA PRO A 129 14.76 2.47 8.59
C PRO A 129 14.39 1.18 7.83
N GLY A 130 15.27 0.18 7.89
CA GLY A 130 15.02 -1.14 7.31
C GLY A 130 15.14 -1.22 5.78
N PHE A 131 15.74 -0.21 5.14
CA PHE A 131 16.12 -0.23 3.72
C PHE A 131 17.62 -0.45 3.54
N THR A 132 17.98 -1.01 2.38
CA THR A 132 19.34 -1.06 1.87
C THR A 132 19.41 -0.32 0.53
N GLN A 133 20.60 0.03 0.06
CA GLN A 133 20.76 0.68 -1.26
C GLN A 133 20.20 -0.19 -2.39
N SER A 134 20.42 -1.50 -2.34
CA SER A 134 19.84 -2.43 -3.32
C SER A 134 18.30 -2.44 -3.27
N MET A 135 17.70 -2.39 -2.08
CA MET A 135 16.24 -2.31 -1.97
C MET A 135 15.68 -1.04 -2.61
N VAL A 136 16.38 0.10 -2.46
CA VAL A 136 15.97 1.36 -3.09
C VAL A 136 16.19 1.31 -4.60
N ALA A 137 17.36 0.84 -5.08
CA ALA A 137 17.65 0.68 -6.50
C ALA A 137 16.64 -0.24 -7.20
N ASN A 138 16.22 -1.32 -6.53
CA ASN A 138 15.22 -2.25 -7.06
C ASN A 138 13.85 -1.59 -7.27
N LEU A 139 13.56 -0.39 -6.75
CA LEU A 139 12.32 0.32 -7.06
C LEU A 139 12.29 0.86 -8.49
N ALA A 140 13.45 1.12 -9.11
CA ALA A 140 13.55 1.64 -10.48
C ALA A 140 13.03 0.65 -11.53
N GLU A 141 13.18 -0.65 -11.27
CA GLU A 141 12.85 -1.72 -12.22
C GLU A 141 11.86 -2.74 -11.65
N GLY A 142 11.79 -2.85 -10.32
CA GLY A 142 11.08 -3.90 -9.62
C GLY A 142 9.59 -3.60 -9.48
N PRO A 143 8.72 -4.61 -9.64
CA PRO A 143 7.27 -4.40 -9.66
C PRO A 143 6.64 -4.25 -8.27
N LEU A 144 7.38 -4.51 -7.19
CA LEU A 144 6.78 -4.78 -5.88
C LEU A 144 7.50 -4.09 -4.72
N ILE A 145 6.70 -3.41 -3.91
CA ILE A 145 7.01 -3.01 -2.54
C ILE A 145 5.89 -3.51 -1.61
N GLY A 146 6.23 -3.79 -0.35
CA GLY A 146 5.28 -4.29 0.65
C GLY A 146 5.03 -3.30 1.78
N PHE A 147 3.91 -3.46 2.47
CA PHE A 147 3.65 -2.86 3.77
C PHE A 147 4.40 -3.63 4.86
N PRO A 148 4.95 -2.96 5.89
CA PRO A 148 4.78 -1.52 6.17
C PRO A 148 5.78 -0.61 5.44
N ARG A 149 6.78 -1.16 4.72
CA ARG A 149 7.91 -0.41 4.16
C ARG A 149 7.51 0.73 3.23
N VAL A 150 6.46 0.57 2.43
CA VAL A 150 6.00 1.66 1.54
C VAL A 150 5.64 2.93 2.30
N MET A 151 5.11 2.80 3.52
CA MET A 151 4.76 3.95 4.36
C MET A 151 5.99 4.68 4.89
N ILE A 152 7.14 4.03 4.92
CA ILE A 152 8.41 4.69 5.23
C ILE A 152 8.75 5.63 4.07
N LEU A 153 8.72 5.14 2.83
CA LEU A 153 9.05 5.97 1.67
C LEU A 153 8.14 7.19 1.54
N THR A 154 6.82 6.99 1.66
CA THR A 154 5.84 8.09 1.50
C THR A 154 5.96 9.13 2.60
N GLN A 155 6.18 8.71 3.85
CA GLN A 155 6.42 9.64 4.97
C GLN A 155 7.74 10.40 4.82
N TRP A 156 8.82 9.76 4.34
CA TRP A 156 10.10 10.43 4.11
C TRP A 156 10.00 11.47 2.99
N LEU A 157 9.30 11.12 1.92
CA LEU A 157 8.98 12.02 0.80
C LEU A 157 7.96 13.10 1.16
N LYS A 158 7.31 13.02 2.33
CA LYS A 158 6.21 13.90 2.76
C LYS A 158 5.09 14.00 1.73
N ARG A 159 4.80 12.89 1.05
CA ARG A 159 3.77 12.79 0.00
C ARG A 159 2.81 11.66 0.35
N PRO A 160 1.49 11.84 0.17
CA PRO A 160 0.54 10.75 0.36
C PRO A 160 0.88 9.54 -0.50
N ALA A 161 0.60 8.34 0.03
CA ALA A 161 0.73 7.09 -0.70
C ALA A 161 -0.09 7.12 -2.00
N ALA A 162 -1.28 7.72 -1.98
CA ALA A 162 -2.14 7.91 -3.14
C ALA A 162 -1.42 8.56 -4.34
N THR A 163 -0.45 9.44 -4.10
CA THR A 163 0.34 10.09 -5.17
C THR A 163 1.12 9.10 -6.03
N PHE A 164 1.45 7.93 -5.49
CA PHE A 164 2.18 6.87 -6.19
C PHE A 164 1.29 5.70 -6.56
N VAL A 165 -0.03 5.79 -6.35
CA VAL A 165 -0.97 4.74 -6.74
C VAL A 165 -1.46 5.02 -8.15
N ARG A 166 -1.27 4.03 -9.02
CA ARG A 166 -1.81 4.02 -10.36
C ARG A 166 -2.90 2.97 -10.51
N VAL A 167 -3.85 3.28 -11.38
CA VAL A 167 -4.88 2.34 -11.80
C VAL A 167 -4.31 1.51 -12.94
N ARG A 168 -4.26 0.19 -12.77
CA ARG A 168 -3.88 -0.74 -13.83
C ARG A 168 -5.14 -1.38 -14.40
N GLY A 169 -5.47 -1.00 -15.64
CA GLY A 169 -6.50 -1.65 -16.45
C GLY A 169 -5.95 -2.83 -17.25
N ARG A 170 -6.86 -3.50 -17.96
CA ARG A 170 -6.56 -4.55 -18.96
C ARG A 170 -5.44 -4.14 -19.91
#